data_AF-A0A5D8Z8I6-F1
#
_entry.id   AF-A0A5D8Z8I6-F1
#
_cell.length_a   1.000
_cell.length_b   1.000
_cell.length_c   1.000
_cell.angle_alpha   90.00
_cell.angle_beta   90.00
_cell.angle_gamma   90.00
#
_symmetry.space_group_name_H-M   'P 1'
#
loop_
_entity.id
_entity.type
_entity.pdbx_description
1 polymer ?
#
loop_
_entity_poly.entity_id
_entity_poly.type
_entity_poly.pdbx_seq_one_letter_code
_entity_poly.pdbx_strand_id
1 'polypeptide(L)'
;MRAVPMFAFAAVLCLAVPLAPAQTRPQMVQPMMRSPNIGGAQIDRTVLNERRLIALGKKNRALEGRVATLEGALREMRAASEFSCSAVSTSRNGRGATEDCGPYACNYLDGRCRTVAVDSSQCAAGFVWDGSNHCVAPPPPAPDDDCFMGLFC
;
A
#
# COMPACT_ATOMS: atom_id res chain seq x y z
N MET A 1 -28.52 5.65 6.78
CA MET A 1 -29.02 4.28 6.98
C MET A 1 -29.72 3.80 5.71
N ARG A 2 -29.02 3.06 4.84
CA ARG A 2 -29.64 2.23 3.80
C ARG A 2 -28.84 0.94 3.68
N ALA A 3 -29.59 -0.17 3.67
CA ALA A 3 -29.14 -1.50 4.00
C ALA A 3 -28.37 -2.19 2.87
N VAL A 4 -27.46 -3.08 3.30
CA VAL A 4 -26.79 -4.12 2.53
C VAL A 4 -27.81 -5.20 2.13
N PRO A 5 -27.60 -5.89 1.00
CA PRO A 5 -27.91 -7.31 0.94
C PRO A 5 -26.68 -8.16 0.58
N MET A 6 -26.29 -9.01 1.53
CA MET A 6 -25.57 -10.26 1.31
C MET A 6 -26.59 -11.31 0.87
N PHE A 7 -26.38 -11.99 -0.26
CA PHE A 7 -26.81 -13.38 -0.56
C PHE A 7 -26.00 -13.81 -1.81
N ALA A 8 -24.94 -14.63 -1.69
CA ALA A 8 -24.97 -16.09 -1.61
C ALA A 8 -25.60 -16.77 -2.84
N PHE A 9 -24.79 -17.14 -3.84
CA PHE A 9 -25.06 -18.19 -4.82
C PHE A 9 -23.72 -18.89 -5.13
N ALA A 10 -23.44 -20.03 -4.53
CA ALA A 10 -23.89 -21.37 -4.91
C ALA A 10 -22.97 -22.00 -5.97
N ALA A 11 -22.29 -23.05 -5.51
CA ALA A 11 -21.42 -23.94 -6.24
C ALA A 11 -22.09 -24.55 -7.47
N VAL A 12 -21.37 -24.61 -8.58
CA VAL A 12 -21.68 -25.51 -9.70
C VAL A 12 -20.49 -26.46 -9.85
N LEU A 13 -20.61 -27.59 -9.14
CA LEU A 13 -19.94 -28.85 -9.47
C LEU A 13 -20.58 -29.37 -10.77
N CYS A 14 -19.80 -29.52 -11.85
CA CYS A 14 -20.15 -30.42 -12.94
C CYS A 14 -19.18 -31.60 -12.94
N LEU A 15 -19.75 -32.75 -12.56
CA LEU A 15 -19.15 -34.08 -12.58
C LEU A 15 -19.09 -34.65 -14.01
N ALA A 16 -17.96 -35.32 -14.28
CA ALA A 16 -17.76 -36.54 -15.08
C ALA A 16 -18.12 -36.57 -16.58
N VAL A 17 -17.15 -36.97 -17.42
CA VAL A 17 -17.08 -38.29 -18.10
C VAL A 17 -15.67 -38.45 -18.73
N PRO A 18 -14.98 -39.60 -18.55
CA PRO A 18 -13.68 -39.88 -19.17
C PRO A 18 -13.87 -40.52 -20.54
N LEU A 19 -13.28 -39.95 -21.59
CA LEU A 19 -13.07 -40.66 -22.86
C LEU A 19 -11.59 -41.02 -22.99
N ALA A 20 -11.30 -42.32 -22.83
CA ALA A 20 -10.10 -42.93 -23.37
C ALA A 20 -10.23 -43.09 -24.88
N PRO A 21 -9.14 -42.87 -25.63
CA PRO A 21 -8.85 -43.82 -26.70
C PRO A 21 -7.37 -44.26 -26.75
N ALA A 22 -7.23 -45.56 -27.01
CA ALA A 22 -6.17 -46.22 -27.78
C ALA A 22 -4.71 -46.09 -27.32
N GLN A 23 -4.22 -47.16 -26.70
CA GLN A 23 -2.80 -47.53 -26.72
C GLN A 23 -2.33 -47.78 -28.16
N THR A 24 -1.53 -46.88 -28.70
CA THR A 24 -0.54 -47.22 -29.74
C THR A 24 0.82 -47.26 -29.10
N ARG A 25 1.37 -48.47 -28.98
CA ARG A 25 2.71 -48.77 -28.47
C ARG A 25 3.72 -48.39 -29.58
N PRO A 26 4.50 -47.30 -29.47
CA PRO A 26 5.62 -47.13 -30.38
C PRO A 26 6.70 -48.13 -29.97
N GLN A 27 7.13 -48.96 -30.91
CA GLN A 27 8.28 -49.83 -30.68
C GLN A 27 9.49 -48.98 -30.33
N MET A 28 10.16 -49.33 -29.23
CA MET A 28 11.46 -48.76 -28.88
C MET A 28 12.48 -49.23 -29.92
N VAL A 29 12.65 -48.45 -30.98
CA VAL A 29 13.90 -48.47 -31.73
C VAL A 29 14.93 -47.83 -30.79
N GLN A 30 15.73 -48.66 -30.12
CA GLN A 30 16.93 -48.16 -29.44
C GLN A 30 17.93 -47.77 -30.55
N PRO A 31 18.27 -46.49 -30.72
CA PRO A 31 19.48 -46.18 -31.46
C PRO A 31 20.65 -46.69 -30.63
N MET A 32 21.31 -47.76 -31.10
CA MET A 32 22.72 -48.01 -30.77
C MET A 32 23.55 -46.87 -31.35
N MET A 33 23.52 -45.69 -30.71
CA MET A 33 24.57 -44.71 -30.89
C MET A 33 25.79 -45.24 -30.16
N ARG A 34 26.69 -45.83 -30.95
CA ARG A 34 28.11 -45.99 -30.63
C ARG A 34 28.60 -44.68 -30.05
N SER A 35 28.84 -44.66 -28.74
CA SER A 35 29.51 -43.55 -28.08
C SER A 35 30.83 -43.33 -28.82
N PRO A 36 31.06 -42.19 -29.49
CA PRO A 36 32.42 -41.84 -29.83
C PRO A 36 33.14 -41.75 -28.48
N ASN A 37 34.19 -42.54 -28.29
CA ASN A 37 35.24 -42.22 -27.34
C ASN A 37 35.82 -40.88 -27.80
N ILE A 38 35.11 -39.80 -27.49
CA ILE A 38 35.65 -38.46 -27.43
C ILE A 38 36.64 -38.62 -26.30
N GLY A 39 37.93 -38.73 -26.65
CA GLY A 39 39.02 -38.61 -25.69
C GLY A 39 38.68 -37.37 -24.88
N GLY A 40 38.19 -37.61 -23.66
CA GLY A 40 37.56 -36.59 -22.86
C GLY A 40 38.65 -35.58 -22.63
N ALA A 41 38.55 -34.42 -23.30
CA ALA A 41 39.19 -33.23 -22.78
C ALA A 41 38.76 -33.21 -21.32
N GLN A 42 39.68 -33.53 -20.43
CA GLN A 42 39.42 -33.65 -19.01
C GLN A 42 39.20 -32.21 -18.57
N ILE A 43 37.99 -31.71 -18.80
CA ILE A 43 37.59 -30.36 -18.45
C ILE A 43 37.87 -30.29 -16.96
N ASP A 44 38.83 -29.45 -16.60
CA ASP A 44 39.32 -29.35 -15.24
C ASP A 44 38.17 -28.82 -14.37
N ARG A 45 37.41 -29.77 -13.81
CA ARG A 45 36.19 -29.54 -13.04
C ARG A 45 36.48 -28.63 -11.85
N THR A 46 37.71 -28.65 -11.36
CA THR A 46 38.17 -27.81 -10.26
C THR A 46 38.14 -26.34 -10.67
N VAL A 47 38.79 -25.98 -11.78
CA VAL A 47 38.80 -24.63 -12.36
C VAL A 47 37.38 -24.16 -12.70
N LEU A 48 36.52 -25.05 -13.20
CA LEU A 48 35.14 -24.71 -13.53
C LEU A 48 34.29 -24.42 -12.27
N ASN A 49 34.50 -25.18 -11.20
CA ASN A 49 33.84 -24.95 -9.92
C ASN A 49 34.34 -23.68 -9.22
N GLU A 50 35.64 -23.40 -9.26
CA GLU A 50 36.21 -22.15 -8.74
C GLU A 50 35.61 -20.92 -9.43
N ARG A 51 35.52 -20.94 -10.77
CA ARG A 51 34.88 -19.87 -11.54
C ARG A 51 33.41 -19.67 -11.15
N ARG A 52 32.68 -20.77 -10.92
CA ARG A 52 31.28 -20.72 -10.46
C ARG A 52 31.17 -20.13 -9.06
N LEU A 53 32.03 -20.50 -8.12
CA LEU A 53 32.05 -19.96 -6.77
C LEU A 53 32.33 -18.45 -6.77
N ILE A 54 33.30 -17.98 -7.56
CA ILE A 54 33.57 -16.55 -7.71
C ILE A 54 32.36 -15.82 -8.30
N ALA A 55 31.73 -16.38 -9.33
CA ALA A 55 30.54 -15.80 -9.94
C ALA A 55 29.35 -15.73 -8.98
N LEU A 56 29.12 -16.78 -8.18
CA LEU A 56 28.08 -16.82 -7.15
C LEU A 56 28.38 -15.82 -6.03
N GLY A 57 29.63 -15.71 -5.58
CA GLY A 57 30.03 -14.72 -4.57
C GLY A 57 29.85 -13.27 -5.02
N LYS A 58 30.10 -12.99 -6.31
CA LYS A 58 29.80 -11.67 -6.91
C LYS A 58 28.29 -11.41 -6.95
N LYS A 59 27.48 -12.41 -7.30
CA LYS A 59 26.02 -12.29 -7.32
C LYS A 59 25.45 -12.09 -5.92
N ASN A 60 25.92 -12.82 -4.90
CA ASN A 60 25.49 -12.62 -3.52
C ASN A 60 25.78 -11.20 -3.04
N ARG A 61 27.01 -10.71 -3.23
CA ARG A 61 27.34 -9.31 -2.88
C ARG A 61 26.45 -8.29 -3.61
N ALA A 62 26.16 -8.51 -4.88
CA ALA A 62 25.26 -7.64 -5.63
C ALA A 62 23.80 -7.70 -5.12
N LEU A 63 23.32 -8.89 -4.72
CA LEU A 63 22.00 -9.08 -4.13
C LEU A 63 21.90 -8.42 -2.75
N GLU A 64 22.91 -8.60 -1.90
CA GLU A 64 23.00 -7.94 -0.58
C GLU A 64 22.95 -6.42 -0.73
N GLY A 65 23.69 -5.86 -1.71
CA GLY A 65 23.64 -4.42 -2.01
C GLY A 65 22.25 -3.94 -2.44
N ARG A 66 21.53 -4.74 -3.26
CA ARG A 66 20.16 -4.43 -3.66
C ARG A 66 19.18 -4.52 -2.49
N VAL A 67 19.32 -5.51 -1.62
CA VAL A 67 18.49 -5.65 -0.41
C VAL A 67 18.69 -4.43 0.48
N ALA A 68 19.93 -4.03 0.76
CA ALA A 68 20.20 -2.84 1.57
C ALA A 68 19.59 -1.55 0.97
N THR A 69 19.62 -1.41 -0.36
CA THR A 69 19.03 -0.28 -1.07
C THR A 69 17.50 -0.30 -0.97
N LEU A 70 16.87 -1.46 -1.17
CA LEU A 70 15.42 -1.63 -1.06
C LEU A 70 14.94 -1.40 0.38
N GLU A 71 15.66 -1.89 1.37
CA GLU A 71 15.37 -1.62 2.78
C GLU A 71 15.46 -0.14 3.11
N GLY A 72 16.48 0.56 2.58
CA GLY A 72 16.59 2.01 2.69
C GLY A 72 15.38 2.73 2.08
N ALA A 73 14.99 2.35 0.86
CA ALA A 73 13.82 2.92 0.19
C ALA A 73 12.52 2.65 0.95
N LEU A 74 12.35 1.46 1.53
CA LEU A 74 11.17 1.14 2.35
C LEU A 74 11.10 1.98 3.63
N ARG A 75 12.23 2.23 4.29
CA ARG A 75 12.27 3.14 5.47
C ARG A 75 11.90 4.57 5.07
N GLU A 76 12.43 5.04 3.94
CA GLU A 76 12.15 6.38 3.43
C GLU A 76 10.68 6.56 3.02
N MET A 77 10.09 5.54 2.41
CA MET A 77 8.66 5.50 2.07
C MET A 77 7.80 5.48 3.33
N ARG A 78 8.15 4.66 4.33
CA ARG A 78 7.43 4.64 5.61
C ARG A 78 7.44 6.00 6.28
N ALA A 79 8.61 6.63 6.40
CA ALA A 79 8.73 7.96 6.97
C ALA A 79 7.92 9.03 6.22
N ALA A 80 7.73 8.86 4.89
CA ALA A 80 6.86 9.73 4.10
C ALA A 80 5.37 9.43 4.24
N SER A 81 5.00 8.18 4.52
CA SER A 81 3.61 7.72 4.59
C SER A 81 3.01 7.74 5.99
N GLU A 82 3.84 7.77 7.02
CA GLU A 82 3.41 7.85 8.41
C GLU A 82 3.05 9.31 8.74
N PHE A 83 1.81 9.50 9.20
CA PHE A 83 1.31 10.79 9.67
C PHE A 83 0.73 10.60 11.06
N SER A 84 0.81 11.65 11.86
CA SER A 84 0.31 11.68 13.23
C SER A 84 -0.16 13.09 13.56
N CYS A 85 -1.19 13.22 14.38
CA CYS A 85 -1.64 14.54 14.84
C CYS A 85 -0.79 14.98 16.04
N SER A 86 -0.03 16.08 15.89
CA SER A 86 0.68 16.68 17.02
C SER A 86 -0.23 17.56 17.87
N ALA A 87 -1.27 18.14 17.25
CA ALA A 87 -2.30 18.93 17.90
C ALA A 87 -3.64 18.76 17.15
N VAL A 88 -4.71 19.35 17.69
CA VAL A 88 -6.06 19.25 17.10
C VAL A 88 -6.10 19.80 15.67
N SER A 89 -5.32 20.82 15.34
CA SER A 89 -5.25 21.41 13.98
C SER A 89 -3.88 21.23 13.31
N THR A 90 -3.03 20.32 13.80
CA THR A 90 -1.67 20.16 13.25
C THR A 90 -1.33 18.70 13.01
N SER A 91 -0.98 18.41 11.76
CA SER A 91 -0.47 17.13 11.28
C SER A 91 1.06 17.12 11.30
N ARG A 92 1.66 15.98 11.62
CA ARG A 92 3.10 15.76 11.61
C ARG A 92 3.42 14.47 10.87
N ASN A 93 4.31 14.55 9.88
CA ASN A 93 4.77 13.36 9.15
C ASN A 93 5.90 12.63 9.90
N GLY A 94 6.20 11.41 9.48
CA GLY A 94 7.28 10.58 10.05
C GLY A 94 8.69 11.15 9.85
N ARG A 95 8.85 12.14 8.98
CA ARG A 95 10.10 12.92 8.81
C ARG A 95 10.21 14.10 9.78
N GLY A 96 9.17 14.35 10.57
CA GLY A 96 9.11 15.42 11.55
C GLY A 96 8.61 16.77 11.02
N ALA A 97 8.27 16.89 9.74
CA ALA A 97 7.63 18.09 9.20
C ALA A 97 6.20 18.21 9.73
N THR A 98 5.79 19.45 10.01
CA THR A 98 4.44 19.76 10.51
C THR A 98 3.67 20.56 9.46
N GLU A 99 2.36 20.34 9.41
CA GLU A 99 1.42 21.00 8.52
C GLU A 99 0.23 21.48 9.34
N ASP A 100 -0.14 22.75 9.18
CA ASP A 100 -1.33 23.32 9.79
C ASP A 100 -2.56 22.99 8.93
N CYS A 101 -3.59 22.45 9.57
CA CYS A 101 -4.82 22.01 8.92
C CYS A 101 -5.82 23.16 8.67
N GLY A 102 -5.49 24.38 9.12
CA GLY A 102 -6.30 25.57 8.88
C GLY A 102 -7.68 25.47 9.56
N PRO A 103 -8.79 25.55 8.80
CA PRO A 103 -10.13 25.50 9.39
C PRO A 103 -10.56 24.08 9.82
N TYR A 104 -9.83 23.06 9.41
CA TYR A 104 -10.15 21.67 9.68
C TYR A 104 -9.31 21.10 10.83
N ALA A 105 -9.87 20.13 11.54
CA ALA A 105 -9.11 19.37 12.54
C ALA A 105 -8.25 18.27 11.87
N CYS A 106 -7.19 17.86 12.56
CA CYS A 106 -6.39 16.71 12.22
C CYS A 106 -7.18 15.42 12.51
N ASN A 107 -7.16 14.47 11.58
CA ASN A 107 -7.79 13.18 11.77
C ASN A 107 -6.89 12.25 12.58
N TYR A 108 -7.26 11.95 13.83
CA TYR A 108 -6.49 11.03 14.68
C TYR A 108 -6.38 9.60 14.14
N LEU A 109 -7.25 9.18 13.21
CA LEU A 109 -7.16 7.85 12.58
C LEU A 109 -6.07 7.77 11.52
N ASP A 110 -5.98 8.77 10.65
CA ASP A 110 -5.04 8.79 9.52
C ASP A 110 -3.80 9.66 9.79
N GLY A 111 -3.82 10.45 10.86
CA GLY A 111 -2.80 11.43 11.24
C GLY A 111 -2.71 12.65 10.31
N ARG A 112 -3.59 12.76 9.31
CA ARG A 112 -3.59 13.80 8.27
C ARG A 112 -4.64 14.87 8.55
N CYS A 113 -4.44 16.05 7.97
CA CYS A 113 -5.45 17.10 7.98
C CYS A 113 -6.72 16.64 7.24
N ARG A 114 -7.88 16.89 7.86
CA ARG A 114 -9.16 16.68 7.19
C ARG A 114 -9.34 17.74 6.11
N THR A 115 -10.05 17.37 5.06
CA THR A 115 -10.45 18.29 3.98
C THR A 115 -11.95 18.52 3.97
N VAL A 116 -12.70 17.73 4.74
CA VAL A 116 -14.14 17.76 4.89
C VAL A 116 -14.52 17.52 6.34
N ALA A 117 -15.61 18.14 6.78
CA ALA A 117 -16.17 17.95 8.11
C ALA A 117 -17.61 17.45 8.02
N VAL A 118 -17.99 16.50 8.88
CA VAL A 118 -19.39 16.02 8.98
C VAL A 118 -20.14 16.68 10.13
N ASP A 119 -19.38 17.25 11.07
CA ASP A 119 -19.88 17.92 12.27
C ASP A 119 -18.84 18.94 12.78
N SER A 120 -19.25 19.83 13.68
CA SER A 120 -18.37 20.88 14.21
C SER A 120 -17.18 20.34 15.01
N SER A 121 -17.21 19.08 15.48
CA SER A 121 -16.07 18.46 16.17
C SER A 121 -14.87 18.19 15.25
N GLN A 122 -15.12 18.18 13.93
CA GLN A 122 -14.09 17.99 12.90
C GLN A 122 -13.51 19.32 12.38
N CYS A 123 -13.98 20.44 12.92
CA CYS A 123 -13.43 21.76 12.64
C CYS A 123 -12.36 22.14 13.66
N ALA A 124 -11.40 22.95 13.21
CA ALA A 124 -10.42 23.54 14.11
C ALA A 124 -11.10 24.48 15.11
N ALA A 125 -10.42 24.79 16.22
CA ALA A 125 -10.94 25.70 17.22
C ALA A 125 -11.27 27.07 16.61
N GLY A 126 -12.48 27.57 16.85
CA GLY A 126 -12.95 28.83 16.28
C GLY A 126 -13.57 28.71 14.89
N PHE A 127 -13.74 27.50 14.35
CA PHE A 127 -14.50 27.23 13.13
C PHE A 127 -15.72 26.37 13.43
N VAL A 128 -16.76 26.49 12.62
CA VAL A 128 -18.03 25.78 12.76
C VAL A 128 -18.37 25.08 11.45
N TRP A 129 -19.03 23.94 11.55
CA TRP A 129 -19.53 23.24 10.37
C TRP A 129 -20.72 24.00 9.75
N ASP A 130 -20.67 24.22 8.44
CA ASP A 130 -21.68 24.97 7.69
C ASP A 130 -22.86 24.13 7.19
N GLY A 131 -22.83 22.81 7.42
CA GLY A 131 -23.83 21.87 6.90
C GLY A 131 -23.56 21.34 5.49
N SER A 132 -22.53 21.85 4.79
CA SER A 132 -22.17 21.50 3.41
C SER A 132 -20.83 20.75 3.29
N ASN A 133 -20.32 20.27 4.42
CA ASN A 133 -19.04 19.61 4.62
C ASN A 133 -17.82 20.52 4.74
N HIS A 134 -18.03 21.81 4.99
CA HIS A 134 -16.97 22.78 5.17
C HIS A 134 -16.94 23.33 6.59
N CYS A 135 -15.73 23.72 7.02
CA CYS A 135 -15.52 24.45 8.25
C CYS A 135 -15.35 25.93 7.89
N VAL A 136 -16.23 26.77 8.43
CA VAL A 136 -16.24 28.21 8.19
C VAL A 136 -16.06 28.97 9.48
N ALA A 137 -15.53 30.19 9.41
CA ALA A 137 -15.50 31.06 10.57
C ALA A 137 -16.95 31.33 11.03
N PRO A 138 -17.21 31.36 12.35
CA PRO A 138 -18.52 31.68 12.87
C PRO A 138 -18.94 33.07 12.35
N PRO A 139 -20.23 33.27 12.04
CA PRO A 139 -20.72 34.59 11.70
C PRO A 139 -20.39 35.56 12.86
N PRO A 140 -20.07 36.83 12.55
CA PRO A 140 -19.88 37.83 13.60
C PRO A 140 -21.13 37.85 14.49
N PRO A 141 -20.98 38.08 15.81
CA PRO A 141 -22.14 38.23 16.69
C PRO A 141 -23.05 39.29 16.07
N ALA A 142 -24.36 38.99 16.02
CA ALA A 142 -25.33 39.98 15.59
C ALA A 142 -25.11 41.24 16.45
N PRO A 143 -25.20 42.44 15.86
CA PRO A 143 -25.20 43.65 16.68
C PRO A 143 -26.28 43.47 17.75
N ASP A 144 -25.92 43.72 19.00
CA ASP A 144 -26.85 43.64 20.11
C ASP A 144 -28.00 44.61 19.79
N ASP A 145 -29.12 44.08 19.28
CA ASP A 145 -30.38 44.79 19.15
C ASP A 145 -31.00 44.97 20.56
N ASP A 146 -30.21 45.50 21.49
CA ASP A 146 -30.67 45.98 22.80
C ASP A 146 -31.57 47.23 22.63
N CYS A 147 -31.75 47.70 21.39
CA CYS A 147 -32.68 48.76 20.99
C CYS A 147 -33.98 48.22 20.37
N PHE A 148 -34.39 46.97 20.62
CA PHE A 148 -35.63 46.43 20.05
C PHE A 148 -36.92 47.10 20.58
N MET A 149 -36.86 47.93 21.63
CA MET A 149 -37.96 48.81 22.01
C MET A 149 -37.39 50.17 22.39
N GLY A 150 -37.33 51.11 21.45
CA GLY A 150 -36.92 52.52 21.64
C GLY A 150 -37.81 53.31 22.61
N LEU A 151 -38.02 52.78 23.82
CA LEU A 151 -38.83 53.34 24.89
C LEU A 151 -37.97 53.74 26.10
N PHE A 152 -36.74 53.23 26.27
CA PHE A 152 -35.85 53.67 27.35
C PHE A 152 -34.37 53.54 26.97
N CYS A 153 -33.81 54.59 26.39
CA CYS A 153 -32.40 54.94 26.50
C CYS A 153 -32.30 56.27 27.26
#